data_AF-K1XZP9-F1
#
_entry.id   AF-K1XZP9-F1
#
_cell.length_a   1.000
_cell.length_b   1.000
_cell.length_c   1.000
_cell.angle_alpha   90.00
_cell.angle_beta   90.00
_cell.angle_gamma   90.00
#
_symmetry.space_group_name_H-M   'P 1'
#
loop_
_entity.id
_entity.type
_entity.pdbx_description
1 polymer ?
#
loop_
_entity_poly.entity_id
_entity_poly.type
_entity_poly.pdbx_seq_one_letter_code
_entity_poly.pdbx_strand_id
1 'polypeptide(L)'
;MLDIVSILIHFYCFCLFFRIIFKDPSEMFFNPILRWIRNVTNPVILFLKQNRIMNKEIHPIIPIIILLLLKVILFQSSKGHYLNIKFQDVMLAGIEFISFLFKSYFLMFWLLFSSYKYNFYDDMFNIMATFFNRTLLFVPLARKNISVRNEPIQALSSVSFLFFIAFIVLILGTETSLILNIGASFLYVFSTAFKLMGMGIVYLLNHLPFFMLIRILLSWFMPPMTRPLIILFTITEPVFEPFRRLRLVVGMFDFSPIVAFFVVQLAVSYLSKFFMMFPSV
;
A
#
# COMPACT_ATOMS: atom_id res chain seq x y z
N MET A 1 -2.31 20.40 12.07
CA MET A 1 -3.76 20.28 11.84
C MET A 1 -4.08 19.97 10.37
N LEU A 2 -3.47 20.68 9.40
CA LEU A 2 -3.69 20.47 7.97
C LEU A 2 -3.30 19.08 7.45
N ASP A 3 -2.25 18.47 8.01
CA ASP A 3 -1.82 17.13 7.61
C ASP A 3 -2.86 16.06 7.94
N ILE A 4 -3.50 16.16 9.11
CA ILE A 4 -4.56 15.23 9.53
C ILE A 4 -5.76 15.38 8.60
N VAL A 5 -6.18 16.61 8.29
CA VAL A 5 -7.28 16.87 7.36
C VAL A 5 -6.97 16.33 5.97
N SER A 6 -5.74 16.54 5.49
CA SER A 6 -5.27 15.99 4.22
C SER A 6 -5.33 14.46 4.21
N ILE A 7 -4.84 13.80 5.25
CA ILE A 7 -4.90 12.33 5.38
C ILE A 7 -6.35 11.83 5.36
N LEU A 8 -7.25 12.51 6.09
CA LEU A 8 -8.67 12.15 6.12
C LEU A 8 -9.33 12.31 4.75
N ILE A 9 -9.02 13.39 4.01
CA ILE A 9 -9.51 13.58 2.64
C ILE A 9 -9.04 12.46 1.74
N HIS A 10 -7.73 12.15 1.74
CA HIS A 10 -7.17 11.06 0.92
C HIS A 10 -7.82 9.71 1.27
N PHE A 11 -7.99 9.42 2.56
CA PHE A 11 -8.63 8.21 3.02
C PHE A 11 -10.10 8.13 2.59
N TYR A 12 -10.85 9.22 2.67
CA TYR A 12 -12.23 9.23 2.20
C TYR A 12 -12.32 9.07 0.67
N CYS A 13 -11.44 9.74 -0.07
CA CYS A 13 -11.32 9.55 -1.52
C CYS A 13 -10.93 8.09 -1.88
N PHE A 14 -10.11 7.43 -1.06
CA PHE A 14 -9.81 6.00 -1.21
C PHE A 14 -11.05 5.12 -1.05
N CYS A 15 -11.84 5.38 -0.01
CA CYS A 15 -13.10 4.66 0.20
C CYS A 15 -14.08 4.86 -0.98
N LEU A 16 -14.14 6.08 -1.53
CA LEU A 16 -14.93 6.35 -2.74
C LEU A 16 -14.35 5.67 -3.99
N PHE A 17 -13.03 5.59 -4.12
CA PHE A 17 -12.36 4.85 -5.18
C PHE A 17 -12.70 3.36 -5.11
N PHE A 18 -12.73 2.78 -3.91
CA PHE A 18 -13.22 1.40 -3.71
C PHE A 18 -14.65 1.20 -4.20
N ARG A 19 -15.53 2.20 -4.08
CA ARG A 19 -16.90 2.12 -4.62
C ARG A 19 -16.97 2.10 -6.13
N ILE A 20 -15.99 2.70 -6.80
CA ILE A 20 -15.88 2.63 -8.26
C ILE A 20 -15.54 1.19 -8.68
N ILE A 21 -14.71 0.51 -7.89
CA ILE A 21 -14.21 -0.85 -8.17
C ILE A 21 -15.23 -1.93 -7.79
N PHE A 22 -15.90 -1.78 -6.66
CA PHE A 22 -16.93 -2.69 -6.15
C PHE A 22 -18.31 -2.10 -6.40
N LYS A 23 -18.79 -2.23 -7.64
CA LYS A 23 -20.07 -1.67 -8.08
C LYS A 23 -21.28 -2.40 -7.50
N ASP A 24 -21.18 -3.73 -7.32
CA ASP A 24 -22.32 -4.56 -6.94
C ASP A 24 -22.62 -4.49 -5.44
N PRO A 25 -23.85 -4.09 -5.05
CA PRO A 25 -24.23 -3.98 -3.64
C PRO A 25 -24.20 -5.31 -2.88
N SER A 26 -24.37 -6.43 -3.58
CA SER A 26 -24.33 -7.79 -3.03
C SER A 26 -22.93 -8.18 -2.57
N GLU A 27 -21.90 -7.90 -3.36
CA GLU A 27 -20.50 -8.17 -3.01
C GLU A 27 -20.07 -7.41 -1.75
N MET A 28 -20.54 -6.17 -1.63
CA MET A 28 -20.28 -5.34 -0.45
C MET A 28 -21.11 -5.72 0.77
N PHE A 29 -22.15 -6.55 0.62
CA PHE A 29 -23.00 -6.95 1.74
C PHE A 29 -22.33 -8.04 2.57
N PHE A 30 -21.77 -9.06 1.94
CA PHE A 30 -21.21 -10.21 2.66
C PHE A 30 -19.90 -9.89 3.36
N ASN A 31 -19.05 -9.05 2.77
CA ASN A 31 -17.75 -8.74 3.34
C ASN A 31 -17.81 -7.58 4.37
N PRO A 32 -17.29 -7.76 5.60
CA PRO A 32 -17.39 -6.74 6.65
C PRO A 32 -16.65 -5.43 6.29
N ILE A 33 -15.51 -5.51 5.59
CA ILE A 33 -14.72 -4.33 5.21
C ILE A 33 -15.44 -3.55 4.12
N LEU A 34 -15.90 -4.24 3.07
CA LEU A 34 -16.64 -3.59 1.99
C LEU A 34 -17.97 -3.01 2.49
N ARG A 35 -18.61 -3.68 3.46
CA ARG A 35 -19.80 -3.18 4.14
C ARG A 35 -19.51 -1.88 4.90
N TRP A 36 -18.37 -1.81 5.59
CA TRP A 36 -17.94 -0.61 6.30
C TRP A 36 -17.63 0.54 5.32
N ILE A 37 -16.82 0.29 4.29
CA ILE A 37 -16.54 1.26 3.21
C ILE A 37 -17.86 1.78 2.63
N ARG A 38 -18.84 0.88 2.50
CA ARG A 38 -20.17 1.23 2.03
C ARG A 38 -20.90 2.18 2.96
N ASN A 39 -20.91 1.88 4.24
CA ASN A 39 -21.60 2.72 5.22
C ASN A 39 -20.98 4.13 5.28
N VAL A 40 -19.66 4.25 5.16
CA VAL A 40 -18.94 5.54 5.19
C VAL A 40 -19.24 6.40 3.96
N THR A 41 -19.37 5.78 2.78
CA THR A 41 -19.57 6.51 1.51
C THR A 41 -21.04 6.65 1.09
N ASN A 42 -21.94 5.85 1.68
CA ASN A 42 -23.36 5.83 1.34
C ASN A 42 -24.07 7.19 1.50
N PRO A 43 -23.88 7.96 2.58
CA PRO A 43 -24.59 9.23 2.77
C PRO A 43 -24.40 10.18 1.57
N VAL A 44 -23.16 10.31 1.10
CA VAL A 44 -22.81 11.15 -0.04
C VAL A 44 -23.36 10.58 -1.36
N ILE A 45 -23.27 9.26 -1.56
CA ILE A 45 -23.76 8.62 -2.78
C ILE A 45 -25.30 8.69 -2.86
N LEU A 46 -26.01 8.51 -1.74
CA LEU A 46 -27.47 8.58 -1.69
C LEU A 46 -27.97 10.01 -1.94
N PHE A 47 -27.29 11.01 -1.39
CA PHE A 47 -27.60 12.41 -1.67
C PHE A 47 -27.55 12.71 -3.17
N LEU A 48 -26.51 12.23 -3.86
CA LEU A 48 -26.38 12.41 -5.31
C LEU A 48 -27.41 11.59 -6.11
N LYS A 49 -27.84 10.42 -5.60
CA LYS A 49 -28.90 9.59 -6.21
C LYS A 49 -30.28 10.23 -6.08
N GLN A 50 -30.59 10.80 -4.92
CA GLN A 50 -31.89 11.40 -4.63
C GLN A 50 -32.17 12.56 -5.59
N ASN A 51 -31.15 13.34 -5.91
CA ASN A 51 -31.26 14.50 -6.78
C ASN A 51 -31.25 14.14 -8.29
N ARG A 52 -31.27 12.85 -8.65
CA ARG A 52 -31.24 12.33 -10.04
C ARG A 52 -30.17 13.00 -10.94
N ILE A 53 -29.09 13.49 -10.34
CA ILE A 53 -28.18 14.41 -11.03
C ILE A 53 -27.47 13.69 -12.18
N MET A 54 -27.18 12.38 -12.07
CA MET A 54 -26.37 11.64 -13.05
C MET A 54 -26.61 10.13 -13.06
N ASN A 55 -26.04 9.45 -14.07
CA ASN A 55 -25.95 8.00 -14.16
C ASN A 55 -25.33 7.37 -12.90
N LYS A 56 -25.80 6.16 -12.55
CA LYS A 56 -25.40 5.43 -11.33
C LYS A 56 -23.90 5.22 -11.18
N GLU A 57 -23.17 5.17 -12.29
CA GLU A 57 -21.72 4.90 -12.33
C GLU A 57 -20.85 6.12 -11.98
N ILE A 58 -21.36 7.35 -12.14
CA ILE A 58 -20.55 8.58 -11.99
C ILE A 58 -20.63 9.14 -10.56
N HIS A 59 -21.61 8.71 -9.76
CA HIS A 59 -21.82 9.18 -8.39
C HIS A 59 -20.60 9.18 -7.46
N PRO A 60 -19.69 8.18 -7.45
CA PRO A 60 -18.51 8.23 -6.59
C PRO A 60 -17.37 9.13 -7.10
N ILE A 61 -17.35 9.52 -8.39
CA ILE A 61 -16.28 10.35 -8.98
C ILE A 61 -16.44 11.81 -8.58
N ILE A 62 -17.66 12.34 -8.65
CA ILE A 62 -18.00 13.73 -8.31
C ILE A 62 -17.51 14.12 -6.90
N PRO A 63 -17.81 13.36 -5.83
CA PRO A 63 -17.36 13.71 -4.50
C PRO A 63 -15.83 13.61 -4.35
N ILE A 64 -15.15 12.74 -5.11
CA ILE A 64 -13.68 12.75 -5.16
C ILE A 64 -13.20 14.10 -5.70
N ILE A 65 -13.73 14.56 -6.83
CA ILE A 65 -13.35 15.84 -7.43
C ILE A 65 -13.62 17.00 -6.47
N ILE A 66 -14.81 17.04 -5.86
CA ILE A 66 -15.18 18.08 -4.88
C ILE A 66 -14.20 18.11 -3.71
N LEU A 67 -13.83 16.95 -3.18
CA LEU A 67 -12.89 16.84 -2.07
C LEU A 67 -11.46 17.26 -2.45
N LEU A 68 -11.03 16.97 -3.68
CA LEU A 68 -9.74 17.44 -4.19
C LEU A 68 -9.73 18.96 -4.34
N LEU A 69 -10.81 19.57 -4.84
CA LEU A 69 -10.93 21.03 -4.91
C LEU A 69 -10.97 21.65 -3.51
N LEU A 70 -11.71 21.05 -2.58
CA LEU A 70 -11.75 21.48 -1.18
C LEU A 70 -10.36 21.41 -0.54
N LYS A 71 -9.59 20.38 -0.83
CA LYS A 71 -8.19 20.27 -0.38
C LYS A 71 -7.33 21.41 -0.91
N VAL A 72 -7.45 21.78 -2.18
CA VAL A 72 -6.72 22.92 -2.78
C VAL A 72 -7.07 24.22 -2.07
N ILE A 73 -8.37 24.45 -1.80
CA ILE A 73 -8.84 25.65 -1.10
C ILE A 73 -8.27 25.70 0.33
N LEU A 74 -8.33 24.59 1.06
CA LEU A 74 -7.78 24.51 2.43
C LEU A 74 -6.27 24.73 2.45
N PHE A 75 -5.55 24.16 1.48
CA PHE A 75 -4.11 24.33 1.35
C PHE A 75 -3.75 25.79 1.07
N GLN A 76 -4.47 26.47 0.17
CA GLN A 76 -4.22 27.88 -0.11
C GLN A 76 -4.59 28.79 1.07
N SER A 77 -5.71 28.51 1.73
CA SER A 77 -6.15 29.25 2.94
C SER A 77 -5.10 29.16 4.06
N SER A 78 -4.40 28.02 4.18
CA SER A 78 -3.34 27.86 5.17
C SER A 78 -2.11 28.73 4.97
N LYS A 79 -1.87 29.22 3.74
CA LYS A 79 -0.72 30.07 3.42
C LYS A 79 -0.92 31.54 3.82
N GLY A 80 -2.08 31.89 4.39
CA GLY A 80 -2.32 33.22 4.99
C GLY A 80 -2.47 34.39 4.00
N HIS A 81 -2.48 34.11 2.69
CA HIS A 81 -2.73 35.10 1.65
C HIS A 81 -4.16 34.98 1.10
N TYR A 82 -4.63 35.99 0.37
CA TYR A 82 -5.89 35.92 -0.39
C TYR A 82 -5.95 34.64 -1.23
N LEU A 83 -7.12 34.00 -1.31
CA LEU A 83 -7.37 32.79 -2.10
C LEU A 83 -7.06 33.05 -3.58
N ASN A 84 -5.83 32.73 -4.00
CA ASN A 84 -5.39 32.81 -5.39
C ASN A 84 -5.11 31.40 -5.89
N ILE A 85 -6.18 30.65 -6.18
CA ILE A 85 -6.10 29.27 -6.68
C ILE A 85 -5.52 29.30 -8.09
N LYS A 86 -4.28 28.84 -8.23
CA LYS A 86 -3.63 28.68 -9.53
C LYS A 86 -3.91 27.28 -10.07
N PHE A 87 -3.90 27.15 -11.39
CA PHE A 87 -4.01 25.86 -12.06
C PHE A 87 -2.97 24.84 -11.55
N GLN A 88 -1.76 25.31 -11.23
CA GLN A 88 -0.68 24.50 -10.67
C GLN A 88 -1.06 23.84 -9.32
N ASP A 89 -1.83 24.52 -8.46
CA ASP A 89 -2.23 23.95 -7.17
C ASP A 89 -3.24 22.81 -7.35
N VAL A 90 -4.14 22.94 -8.33
CA VAL A 90 -5.09 21.89 -8.70
C VAL A 90 -4.37 20.68 -9.29
N MET A 91 -3.39 20.91 -10.17
CA MET A 91 -2.55 19.84 -10.72
C MET A 91 -1.80 19.10 -9.61
N LEU A 92 -1.15 19.83 -8.70
CA LEU A 92 -0.42 19.26 -7.57
C LEU A 92 -1.34 18.39 -6.69
N ALA A 93 -2.54 18.87 -6.36
CA ALA A 93 -3.50 18.10 -5.58
C ALA A 93 -3.93 16.80 -6.29
N GLY A 94 -4.06 16.83 -7.61
CA GLY A 94 -4.31 15.66 -8.45
C GLY A 94 -3.15 14.67 -8.42
N ILE A 95 -1.92 15.14 -8.60
CA ILE A 95 -0.69 14.32 -8.57
C ILE A 95 -0.51 13.66 -7.20
N GLU A 96 -0.71 14.39 -6.12
CA GLU A 96 -0.66 13.85 -4.76
C GLU A 96 -1.71 12.79 -4.51
N PHE A 97 -2.93 13.00 -5.00
CA PHE A 97 -4.01 12.03 -4.88
C PHE A 97 -3.71 10.74 -5.65
N ILE A 98 -3.25 10.88 -6.90
CA ILE A 98 -2.80 9.75 -7.72
C ILE A 98 -1.68 9.00 -7.00
N SER A 99 -0.65 9.72 -6.53
CA SER A 99 0.46 9.14 -5.76
C SER A 99 -0.02 8.39 -4.52
N PHE A 100 -1.01 8.94 -3.81
CA PHE A 100 -1.61 8.29 -2.66
C PHE A 100 -2.39 7.02 -3.05
N LEU A 101 -3.18 7.03 -4.13
CA LEU A 101 -3.84 5.82 -4.66
C LEU A 101 -2.82 4.74 -5.02
N PHE A 102 -1.67 5.10 -5.58
CA PHE A 102 -0.59 4.15 -5.88
C PHE A 102 0.07 3.59 -4.61
N LYS A 103 0.29 4.41 -3.58
CA LYS A 103 0.82 3.95 -2.28
C LYS A 103 -0.13 2.96 -1.60
N SER A 104 -1.42 3.26 -1.60
CA SER A 104 -2.43 2.36 -1.01
C SER A 104 -2.60 1.09 -1.84
N TYR A 105 -2.50 1.18 -3.16
CA TYR A 105 -2.43 0.04 -4.06
C TYR A 105 -1.25 -0.90 -3.76
N PHE A 106 -0.05 -0.34 -3.56
CA PHE A 106 1.12 -1.12 -3.17
C PHE A 106 0.96 -1.79 -1.79
N LEU A 107 0.36 -1.08 -0.83
CA LEU A 107 0.06 -1.64 0.48
C LEU A 107 -0.88 -2.86 0.36
N MET A 108 -1.92 -2.77 -0.46
CA MET A 108 -2.82 -3.90 -0.71
C MET A 108 -2.12 -5.07 -1.41
N PHE A 109 -1.19 -4.77 -2.32
CA PHE A 109 -0.38 -5.78 -3.00
C PHE A 109 0.49 -6.54 -1.99
N TRP A 110 1.15 -5.80 -1.10
CA TRP A 110 1.98 -6.38 -0.06
C TRP A 110 1.17 -7.25 0.91
N LEU A 111 -0.03 -6.80 1.30
CA LEU A 111 -0.94 -7.57 2.15
C LEU A 111 -1.45 -8.86 1.48
N LEU A 112 -1.69 -8.84 0.16
CA LEU A 112 -2.00 -10.05 -0.60
C LEU A 112 -0.85 -11.04 -0.62
N PHE A 113 0.35 -10.54 -0.93
CA PHE A 113 1.54 -11.35 -1.00
C PHE A 113 1.84 -12.02 0.35
N SER A 114 1.70 -11.30 1.46
CA SER A 114 1.89 -11.86 2.81
C SER A 114 0.83 -12.88 3.20
N SER A 115 -0.41 -12.72 2.71
CA SER A 115 -1.54 -13.58 3.09
C SER A 115 -1.63 -14.86 2.25
N TYR A 116 -1.06 -14.86 1.03
CA TYR A 116 -1.12 -15.98 0.09
C TYR A 116 -0.65 -17.31 0.66
N LYS A 117 0.34 -17.28 1.57
CA LYS A 117 0.95 -18.49 2.11
C LYS A 117 0.14 -19.15 3.23
N TYR A 118 -0.79 -18.42 3.83
CA TYR A 118 -1.40 -18.85 5.09
C TYR A 118 -2.84 -19.35 4.98
N ASN A 119 -3.50 -19.35 3.81
CA ASN A 119 -4.90 -19.84 3.62
C ASN A 119 -5.94 -19.32 4.65
N PHE A 120 -5.59 -18.37 5.52
CA PHE A 120 -6.36 -18.03 6.73
C PHE A 120 -7.22 -16.77 6.57
N TYR A 121 -7.17 -16.13 5.40
CA TYR A 121 -7.94 -14.93 5.09
C TYR A 121 -8.57 -15.01 3.71
N ASP A 122 -9.34 -16.08 3.44
CA ASP A 122 -10.08 -16.25 2.18
C ASP A 122 -10.86 -14.98 1.79
N ASP A 123 -11.51 -14.33 2.74
CA ASP A 123 -12.30 -13.12 2.47
C ASP A 123 -11.47 -11.90 2.07
N MET A 124 -10.40 -11.54 2.81
CA MET A 124 -9.56 -10.41 2.43
C MET A 124 -8.77 -10.69 1.16
N PHE A 125 -8.32 -11.92 1.01
CA PHE A 125 -7.66 -12.38 -0.19
C PHE A 125 -8.57 -12.24 -1.42
N ASN A 126 -9.83 -12.67 -1.31
CA ASN A 126 -10.81 -12.54 -2.38
C ASN A 126 -11.14 -11.08 -2.70
N ILE A 127 -11.31 -10.20 -1.69
CA ILE A 127 -11.48 -8.76 -1.93
C ILE A 127 -10.29 -8.23 -2.71
N MET A 128 -9.08 -8.51 -2.23
CA MET A 128 -7.91 -7.91 -2.84
C MET A 128 -7.66 -8.50 -4.22
N ALA A 129 -7.74 -9.82 -4.42
CA ALA A 129 -7.65 -10.44 -5.74
C ALA A 129 -8.69 -9.85 -6.72
N THR A 130 -9.91 -9.59 -6.26
CA THR A 130 -10.96 -8.92 -7.05
C THR A 130 -10.60 -7.47 -7.35
N PHE A 131 -10.11 -6.73 -6.36
CA PHE A 131 -9.65 -5.36 -6.51
C PHE A 131 -8.53 -5.29 -7.56
N PHE A 132 -7.50 -6.13 -7.46
CA PHE A 132 -6.40 -6.20 -8.42
C PHE A 132 -6.89 -6.58 -9.81
N ASN A 133 -7.76 -7.59 -9.93
CA ASN A 133 -8.35 -7.99 -11.21
C ASN A 133 -9.16 -6.87 -11.88
N ARG A 134 -9.84 -6.02 -11.11
CA ARG A 134 -10.70 -4.94 -11.62
C ARG A 134 -9.96 -3.63 -11.87
N THR A 135 -8.90 -3.36 -11.12
CA THR A 135 -8.10 -2.12 -11.23
C THR A 135 -6.99 -2.25 -12.27
N LEU A 136 -6.43 -3.43 -12.45
CA LEU A 136 -5.40 -3.70 -13.44
C LEU A 136 -6.04 -3.99 -14.80
N LEU A 137 -6.30 -2.94 -15.58
CA LEU A 137 -6.64 -3.06 -17.01
C LEU A 137 -5.58 -3.85 -17.82
N PHE A 138 -4.39 -4.08 -17.24
CA PHE A 138 -3.22 -4.73 -17.84
C PHE A 138 -2.97 -6.15 -17.31
N VAL A 139 -3.78 -6.66 -16.39
CA VAL A 139 -3.77 -8.10 -16.05
C VAL A 139 -4.04 -8.98 -17.28
N PRO A 140 -4.90 -8.61 -18.25
CA PRO A 140 -5.00 -9.33 -19.52
C PRO A 140 -3.69 -9.32 -20.34
N LEU A 141 -2.91 -8.24 -20.30
CA LEU A 141 -1.62 -8.11 -21.01
C LEU A 141 -0.50 -8.92 -20.35
N ALA A 142 -0.44 -8.90 -19.02
CA ALA A 142 0.43 -9.71 -18.19
C ALA A 142 0.33 -11.21 -18.51
N ARG A 143 -0.91 -11.68 -18.64
CA ARG A 143 -1.25 -13.07 -18.93
C ARG A 143 -0.79 -13.53 -20.32
N LYS A 144 -0.66 -12.63 -21.28
CA LYS A 144 -0.27 -12.93 -22.67
C LYS A 144 1.24 -13.16 -22.82
N ASN A 145 2.06 -12.42 -22.06
CA ASN A 145 3.51 -12.39 -22.23
C ASN A 145 4.28 -13.28 -21.23
N ILE A 146 3.64 -13.72 -20.15
CA ILE A 146 4.29 -14.53 -19.12
C ILE A 146 3.52 -15.83 -18.96
N SER A 147 4.09 -16.93 -19.46
CA SER A 147 3.50 -18.27 -19.33
C SER A 147 3.71 -18.78 -17.89
N VAL A 148 2.89 -18.32 -16.96
CA VAL A 148 2.93 -18.83 -15.59
C VAL A 148 2.00 -20.03 -15.50
N ARG A 149 2.58 -21.23 -15.38
CA ARG A 149 1.80 -22.46 -15.22
C ARG A 149 1.66 -22.84 -13.75
N ASN A 150 0.41 -23.12 -13.39
CA ASN A 150 -0.08 -23.99 -12.31
C ASN A 150 -0.46 -23.40 -10.93
N GLU A 151 -0.39 -22.08 -10.67
CA GLU A 151 -1.20 -21.43 -9.59
C GLU A 151 -1.57 -19.97 -9.97
N PRO A 152 -2.86 -19.59 -10.08
CA PRO A 152 -3.33 -18.40 -10.80
C PRO A 152 -3.09 -17.04 -10.10
N ILE A 153 -2.86 -17.03 -8.78
CA ILE A 153 -2.51 -15.81 -8.00
C ILE A 153 -1.03 -15.42 -8.14
N GLN A 154 -0.16 -16.38 -8.48
CA GLN A 154 1.28 -16.16 -8.62
C GLN A 154 1.65 -15.48 -9.96
N ALA A 155 0.84 -15.65 -11.01
CA ALA A 155 0.99 -14.89 -12.26
C ALA A 155 0.55 -13.43 -12.12
N LEU A 156 -0.46 -13.21 -11.28
CA LEU A 156 -1.14 -11.93 -11.07
C LEU A 156 -0.30 -10.95 -10.24
N SER A 157 0.45 -11.47 -9.27
CA SER A 157 1.33 -10.70 -8.39
C SER A 157 2.67 -10.34 -9.04
N SER A 158 3.18 -11.21 -9.92
CA SER A 158 4.48 -11.02 -10.58
C SER A 158 4.51 -9.91 -11.63
N VAL A 159 3.39 -9.60 -12.29
CA VAL A 159 3.31 -8.52 -13.31
C VAL A 159 2.85 -7.19 -12.73
N SER A 160 2.18 -7.21 -11.58
CA SER A 160 1.84 -6.01 -10.80
C SER A 160 3.09 -5.37 -10.16
N PHE A 161 4.12 -6.18 -9.87
CA PHE A 161 5.44 -5.78 -9.38
C PHE A 161 6.31 -5.07 -10.45
N LEU A 162 6.18 -5.39 -11.74
CA LEU A 162 6.97 -4.75 -12.82
C LEU A 162 6.37 -3.41 -13.32
N PHE A 163 5.04 -3.31 -13.39
CA PHE A 163 4.35 -2.07 -13.79
C PHE A 163 4.33 -1.00 -12.67
N PHE A 164 4.43 -1.38 -11.39
CA PHE A 164 4.58 -0.44 -10.27
C PHE A 164 5.98 0.22 -10.24
N ILE A 165 7.02 -0.55 -10.55
CA ILE A 165 8.42 -0.08 -10.58
C ILE A 165 8.69 0.87 -11.76
N ALA A 166 8.13 0.62 -12.96
CA ALA A 166 8.30 1.54 -14.09
C ALA A 166 7.50 2.86 -13.95
N PHE A 167 6.40 2.84 -13.21
CA PHE A 167 5.45 3.94 -13.14
C PHE A 167 5.82 4.99 -12.07
N ILE A 168 6.39 4.58 -10.92
CA ILE A 168 6.97 5.51 -9.92
C ILE A 168 8.20 6.25 -10.46
N VAL A 169 8.96 5.60 -11.34
CA VAL A 169 10.22 6.13 -11.90
C VAL A 169 9.96 7.19 -12.98
N LEU A 170 8.88 7.10 -13.75
CA LEU A 170 8.50 8.09 -14.77
C LEU A 170 7.79 9.32 -14.18
N ILE A 171 6.97 9.18 -13.14
CA ILE A 171 6.23 10.30 -12.53
C ILE A 171 7.14 11.26 -11.76
N LEU A 172 8.10 10.74 -10.99
CA LEU A 172 9.05 11.58 -10.25
C LEU A 172 10.07 12.26 -11.19
N GLY A 173 10.26 11.70 -12.39
CA GLY A 173 11.09 12.29 -13.43
C GLY A 173 10.49 13.48 -14.16
N THR A 174 9.18 13.47 -14.41
CA THR A 174 8.47 14.52 -15.16
C THR A 174 8.14 15.75 -14.31
N GLU A 175 7.90 15.59 -13.01
CA GLU A 175 7.57 16.69 -12.10
C GLU A 175 8.78 17.61 -11.80
N THR A 176 9.99 17.08 -11.92
CA THR A 176 11.22 17.78 -11.52
C THR A 176 11.96 18.45 -12.68
N SER A 177 11.76 18.01 -13.92
CA SER A 177 12.27 18.69 -15.12
C SER A 177 11.38 19.87 -15.57
N LEU A 178 10.06 19.78 -15.32
CA LEU A 178 9.09 20.81 -15.73
C LEU A 178 9.08 22.05 -14.81
N ILE A 179 9.43 21.92 -13.53
CA ILE A 179 9.40 23.04 -12.56
C ILE A 179 10.68 23.89 -12.60
N LEU A 180 11.82 23.31 -13.00
CA LEU A 180 13.14 23.94 -12.78
C LEU A 180 13.90 24.36 -14.05
N ASN A 181 13.53 23.90 -15.25
CA ASN A 181 14.24 24.20 -16.53
C ASN A 181 15.79 24.12 -16.43
N ILE A 182 16.30 23.23 -15.58
CA ILE A 182 17.72 23.04 -15.27
C ILE A 182 18.06 21.57 -15.52
N GLY A 183 19.08 21.33 -16.35
CA GLY A 183 19.52 20.01 -16.82
C GLY A 183 20.19 19.10 -15.79
N ALA A 184 19.95 19.27 -14.49
CA ALA A 184 20.51 18.44 -13.43
C ALA A 184 19.40 17.92 -12.50
N SER A 185 18.91 16.69 -12.60
CA SER A 185 18.89 15.66 -13.64
C SER A 185 18.06 14.55 -13.01
N PHE A 186 16.99 14.10 -13.67
CA PHE A 186 16.15 12.94 -13.35
C PHE A 186 16.77 11.88 -12.40
N LEU A 187 18.04 11.51 -12.63
CA LEU A 187 18.85 10.59 -11.83
C LEU A 187 18.94 10.94 -10.33
N TYR A 188 18.99 12.21 -9.95
CA TYR A 188 19.08 12.66 -8.56
C TYR A 188 17.74 12.46 -7.82
N VAL A 189 16.63 12.72 -8.50
CA VAL A 189 15.27 12.54 -7.96
C VAL A 189 14.93 11.05 -7.85
N PHE A 190 15.34 10.28 -8.85
CA PHE A 190 15.28 8.83 -8.80
C PHE A 190 16.11 8.27 -7.64
N SER A 191 17.35 8.74 -7.46
CA SER A 191 18.26 8.30 -6.39
C SER A 191 17.69 8.60 -4.99
N THR A 192 17.11 9.78 -4.78
CA THR A 192 16.51 10.16 -3.50
C THR A 192 15.25 9.36 -3.19
N ALA A 193 14.38 9.12 -4.18
CA ALA A 193 13.21 8.26 -4.03
C ALA A 193 13.59 6.80 -3.71
N PHE A 194 14.59 6.26 -4.41
CA PHE A 194 15.13 4.91 -4.17
C PHE A 194 15.69 4.76 -2.76
N LYS A 195 16.46 5.76 -2.28
CA LYS A 195 16.96 5.83 -0.90
C LYS A 195 15.82 5.80 0.13
N LEU A 196 14.79 6.61 -0.05
CA LEU A 196 13.66 6.69 0.89
C LEU A 196 12.86 5.38 0.98
N MET A 197 12.60 4.75 -0.16
CA MET A 197 11.93 3.44 -0.20
C MET A 197 12.76 2.37 0.51
N GLY A 198 14.07 2.33 0.24
CA GLY A 198 15.00 1.43 0.91
C GLY A 198 15.08 1.65 2.42
N MET A 199 15.15 2.91 2.86
CA MET A 199 15.16 3.27 4.28
C MET A 199 13.86 2.90 4.99
N GLY A 200 12.71 2.94 4.31
CA GLY A 200 11.44 2.44 4.86
C GLY A 200 11.47 0.93 5.12
N ILE A 201 12.07 0.15 4.21
CA ILE A 201 12.27 -1.30 4.40
C ILE A 201 13.24 -1.55 5.57
N VAL A 202 14.35 -0.81 5.63
CA VAL A 202 15.32 -0.89 6.73
C VAL A 202 14.65 -0.61 8.07
N TYR A 203 13.78 0.40 8.15
CA TYR A 203 13.04 0.74 9.36
C TYR A 203 12.15 -0.42 9.83
N LEU A 204 11.39 -1.03 8.92
CA LEU A 204 10.54 -2.19 9.24
C LEU A 204 11.37 -3.38 9.74
N LEU A 205 12.46 -3.69 9.05
CA LEU A 205 13.36 -4.78 9.44
C LEU A 205 14.01 -4.56 10.81
N ASN A 206 14.32 -3.31 11.17
CA ASN A 206 14.88 -2.96 12.48
C ASN A 206 13.94 -3.26 13.66
N HIS A 207 12.62 -3.21 13.43
CA HIS A 207 11.60 -3.46 14.46
C HIS A 207 11.17 -4.93 14.51
N LEU A 208 11.45 -5.70 13.46
CA LEU A 208 11.10 -7.12 13.36
C LEU A 208 11.65 -7.98 14.51
N PRO A 209 12.90 -7.79 14.98
CA PRO A 209 13.44 -8.46 16.16
C PRO A 209 12.61 -8.32 17.44
N PHE A 210 11.95 -7.17 17.64
CA PHE A 210 11.08 -6.96 18.79
C PHE A 210 9.86 -7.87 18.73
N PHE A 211 9.22 -7.97 17.56
CA PHE A 211 8.09 -8.89 17.33
C PHE A 211 8.50 -10.36 17.46
N MET A 212 9.70 -10.71 17.02
CA MET A 212 10.28 -12.04 17.21
C MET A 212 10.41 -12.38 18.70
N LEU A 213 10.96 -11.47 19.49
CA LEU A 213 11.14 -11.65 20.93
C LEU A 213 9.78 -11.79 21.63
N ILE A 214 8.82 -10.93 21.30
CA ILE A 214 7.44 -11.04 21.81
C ILE A 214 6.85 -12.41 21.47
N ARG A 215 6.99 -12.89 20.24
CA ARG A 215 6.49 -14.21 19.84
C ARG A 215 7.11 -15.33 20.66
N ILE A 216 8.43 -15.31 20.89
CA ILE A 216 9.11 -16.34 21.69
C ILE A 216 8.56 -16.32 23.12
N LEU A 217 8.52 -15.15 23.75
CA LEU A 217 8.00 -15.01 25.11
C LEU A 217 6.54 -15.46 25.20
N LEU A 218 5.66 -14.96 24.34
CA LEU A 218 4.24 -15.30 24.37
C LEU A 218 3.98 -16.78 24.01
N SER A 219 4.83 -17.42 23.21
CA SER A 219 4.68 -18.85 22.89
C SER A 219 4.84 -19.76 24.11
N TRP A 220 5.50 -19.29 25.17
CA TRP A 220 5.64 -20.05 26.42
C TRP A 220 4.41 -19.92 27.33
N PHE A 221 3.68 -18.81 27.24
CA PHE A 221 2.57 -18.50 28.16
C PHE A 221 1.19 -18.67 27.53
N MET A 222 1.07 -18.58 26.21
CA MET A 222 -0.22 -18.53 25.53
C MET A 222 -0.38 -19.66 24.48
N PRO A 223 -1.58 -20.27 24.36
CA PRO A 223 -1.85 -21.26 23.33
C PRO A 223 -1.74 -20.67 21.91
N PRO A 224 -1.24 -21.43 20.93
CA PRO A 224 -0.93 -20.96 19.57
C PRO A 224 -2.14 -20.45 18.78
N MET A 225 -3.37 -20.72 19.23
CA MET A 225 -4.61 -20.40 18.52
C MET A 225 -5.26 -19.07 18.95
N THR A 226 -4.59 -18.23 19.75
CA THR A 226 -5.14 -16.92 20.12
C THR A 226 -4.90 -15.88 19.03
N ARG A 227 -5.90 -15.02 18.73
CA ARG A 227 -5.82 -13.97 17.69
C ARG A 227 -4.54 -13.11 17.73
N PRO A 228 -4.06 -12.60 18.89
CA PRO A 228 -2.84 -11.80 18.93
C PRO A 228 -1.57 -12.60 18.60
N LEU A 229 -1.49 -13.87 19.05
CA LEU A 229 -0.39 -14.76 18.65
C LEU A 229 -0.42 -15.02 17.16
N ILE A 230 -1.58 -15.32 16.57
CA ILE A 230 -1.72 -15.57 15.13
C ILE A 230 -1.19 -14.39 14.30
N ILE A 231 -1.48 -13.15 14.72
CA ILE A 231 -0.95 -11.94 14.07
C ILE A 231 0.58 -11.90 14.16
N LEU A 232 1.14 -12.15 15.34
CA LEU A 232 2.59 -12.20 15.55
C LEU A 232 3.26 -13.30 14.73
N PHE A 233 2.65 -14.49 14.66
CA PHE A 233 3.10 -15.59 13.80
C PHE A 233 3.09 -15.15 12.34
N THR A 234 1.99 -14.58 11.84
CA THR A 234 1.87 -14.09 10.45
C THR A 234 2.97 -13.07 10.09
N ILE A 235 3.31 -12.16 11.01
CA ILE A 235 4.34 -11.12 10.77
C ILE A 235 5.76 -11.70 10.78
N THR A 236 6.05 -12.66 11.65
CA THR A 236 7.42 -13.14 11.91
C THR A 236 7.78 -14.42 11.13
N GLU A 237 6.80 -15.20 10.70
CA GLU A 237 7.01 -16.49 10.04
C GLU A 237 7.74 -16.42 8.70
N PRO A 238 7.53 -15.42 7.82
CA PRO A 238 8.33 -15.28 6.60
C PRO A 238 9.84 -15.20 6.86
N VAL A 239 10.23 -14.72 8.04
CA VAL A 239 11.64 -14.60 8.44
C VAL A 239 12.14 -15.88 9.10
N PHE A 240 11.33 -16.56 9.93
CA PHE A 240 11.76 -17.80 10.59
C PHE A 240 11.74 -19.02 9.69
N GLU A 241 10.85 -19.08 8.70
CA GLU A 241 10.65 -20.27 7.86
C GLU A 241 11.93 -20.75 7.15
N PRO A 242 12.78 -19.89 6.55
CA PRO A 242 14.05 -20.33 5.97
C PRO A 242 14.98 -20.98 6.99
N PHE A 243 15.03 -20.47 8.23
CA PHE A 243 15.89 -21.00 9.29
C PHE A 243 15.36 -22.29 9.90
N ARG A 244 14.03 -22.46 9.97
CA ARG A 244 13.41 -23.73 10.38
C ARG A 244 13.77 -24.87 9.43
N ARG A 245 13.99 -24.57 8.14
CA ARG A 245 14.45 -25.56 7.14
C ARG A 245 15.89 -26.01 7.36
N LEU A 246 16.71 -25.22 8.05
CA LEU A 246 18.10 -25.57 8.40
C LEU A 246 18.19 -26.55 9.58
N ARG A 247 17.05 -26.96 10.16
CA ARG A 247 16.96 -27.91 11.30
C ARG A 247 17.87 -27.51 12.47
N LEU A 248 17.86 -26.21 12.83
CA LEU A 248 18.61 -25.66 13.96
C LEU A 248 17.94 -25.98 15.32
N VAL A 249 17.21 -27.08 15.39
CA VAL A 249 16.51 -27.55 16.58
C VAL A 249 17.37 -28.63 17.21
N VAL A 250 17.86 -28.36 18.42
CA VAL A 250 18.67 -29.32 19.20
C VAL A 250 17.86 -29.71 20.43
N GLY A 251 17.37 -30.94 20.43
CA GLY A 251 16.45 -31.42 21.47
C GLY A 251 15.15 -30.61 21.48
N MET A 252 14.81 -30.00 22.61
CA MET A 252 13.61 -29.16 22.76
C MET A 252 13.86 -27.67 22.43
N PHE A 253 15.11 -27.28 22.20
CA PHE A 253 15.47 -25.88 21.99
C PHE A 253 15.53 -25.58 20.49
N ASP A 254 14.71 -24.62 20.06
CA ASP A 254 14.76 -24.06 18.70
C ASP A 254 15.69 -22.84 18.70
N PHE A 255 16.88 -23.00 18.10
CA PHE A 255 17.84 -21.89 17.92
C PHE A 255 17.57 -21.06 16.67
N SER A 256 16.59 -21.45 15.83
CA SER A 256 16.19 -20.70 14.64
C SER A 256 15.92 -19.22 14.92
N PRO A 257 15.30 -18.82 16.05
CA PRO A 257 15.04 -17.41 16.31
C PRO A 257 16.30 -16.59 16.59
N ILE A 258 17.29 -17.17 17.26
CA ILE A 258 18.58 -16.50 17.55
C ILE A 258 19.34 -16.29 16.24
N VAL A 259 19.41 -17.32 15.39
CA VAL A 259 20.08 -17.22 14.09
C VAL A 259 19.35 -16.23 13.18
N ALA A 260 18.01 -16.26 13.15
CA ALA A 260 17.21 -15.30 12.39
C ALA A 260 17.43 -13.86 12.87
N PHE A 261 17.52 -13.63 14.19
CA PHE A 261 17.84 -12.33 14.76
C PHE A 261 19.18 -11.81 14.22
N PHE A 262 20.24 -12.61 14.31
CA PHE A 262 21.56 -12.20 13.83
C PHE A 262 21.58 -11.90 12.33
N VAL A 263 20.93 -12.72 11.51
CA VAL A 263 20.88 -12.51 10.05
C VAL A 263 20.08 -11.25 9.69
N VAL A 264 18.96 -10.99 10.37
CA VAL A 264 18.19 -9.75 10.16
C VAL A 264 19.01 -8.53 10.56
N GLN A 265 19.70 -8.57 11.71
CA GLN A 265 20.56 -7.45 12.16
C GLN A 265 21.70 -7.17 11.18
N LEU A 266 22.32 -8.22 10.64
CA LEU A 266 23.34 -8.07 9.59
C LEU A 266 22.73 -7.47 8.32
N ALA A 267 21.58 -7.98 7.85
CA ALA A 267 20.90 -7.46 6.66
C ALA A 267 20.54 -5.98 6.82
N VAL A 268 20.02 -5.56 7.98
CA VAL A 268 19.76 -4.16 8.32
C VAL A 268 21.04 -3.32 8.24
N SER A 269 22.14 -3.79 8.84
CA SER A 269 23.41 -3.06 8.82
C SER A 269 23.95 -2.84 7.40
N TYR A 270 23.87 -3.86 6.54
CA TYR A 270 24.29 -3.74 5.15
C TYR A 270 23.34 -2.88 4.30
N LEU A 271 22.03 -3.12 4.40
CA LEU A 271 21.03 -2.38 3.63
C LEU A 271 21.00 -0.90 4.01
N SER A 272 21.13 -0.57 5.30
CA SER A 272 21.21 0.81 5.76
C SER A 272 22.42 1.53 5.15
N LYS A 273 23.62 0.94 5.24
CA LYS A 273 24.83 1.49 4.61
C LYS A 273 24.66 1.66 3.10
N PHE A 274 24.12 0.65 2.42
CA PHE A 274 23.85 0.70 0.98
C PHE A 274 22.91 1.84 0.59
N PHE A 275 21.76 1.98 1.26
CA PHE A 275 20.81 3.06 0.96
C PHE A 275 21.35 4.44 1.37
N MET A 276 22.19 4.52 2.41
CA MET A 276 22.85 5.77 2.81
C MET A 276 23.86 6.30 1.78
N MET A 277 24.45 5.43 0.93
CA MET A 277 25.37 5.84 -0.15
C MET A 277 24.69 6.69 -1.24
N PHE A 278 23.36 6.60 -1.35
CA PHE A 278 22.61 7.44 -2.27
C PHE A 278 22.48 8.87 -1.69
N PRO A 279 22.60 9.93 -2.51
CA PRO A 279 22.41 11.30 -2.05
C PRO A 279 21.00 11.52 -1.46
N SER A 280 20.93 12.32 -0.40
CA SER A 280 19.69 12.89 0.15
C SER A 280 19.60 14.38 -0.22
N VAL A 281 18.36 14.88 -0.37
CA VAL A 281 18.06 16.32 -0.53
C VAL A 281 18.51 17.10 0.69
#